data_AF-A0A0G1YGT2-F1
#
_entry.id   AF-A0A0G1YGT2-F1
#
_cell.length_a   1.000
_cell.length_b   1.000
_cell.length_c   1.000
_cell.angle_alpha   90.00
_cell.angle_beta   90.00
_cell.angle_gamma   90.00
#
_symmetry.space_group_name_H-M   'P 1'
#
loop_
_entity.id
_entity.type
_entity.pdbx_description
1 polymer ?
#
loop_
_entity_poly.entity_id
_entity_poly.type
_entity_poly.pdbx_seq_one_letter_code
_entity_poly.pdbx_strand_id
1 'polypeptide(L)'
;MKKVILAALAFAPALAAAQTLGNLETLVRSIGRLIDLALPIVVAIALLAFFWGLVKFIFSASGEDAHKEGQRLMIWGLVALFVMVSVWGLVRFIGTALGVGQGDTITVPTVPLR
;
A
#
# COMPACT_ATOMS: atom_id res chain seq x y z
N MET A 1 -1.13 -30.48 -41.49
CA MET A 1 -0.37 -29.72 -40.47
C MET A 1 -0.44 -28.19 -40.69
N LYS A 2 -0.09 -27.62 -41.85
CA LYS A 2 -0.17 -26.16 -42.10
C LYS A 2 -1.57 -25.54 -41.89
N LYS A 3 -2.65 -26.25 -42.22
CA LYS A 3 -4.04 -25.79 -42.08
C LYS A 3 -4.49 -25.66 -40.62
N VAL A 4 -3.90 -26.46 -39.72
CA VAL A 4 -4.23 -26.44 -38.27
C VAL A 4 -3.54 -25.28 -37.58
N ILE A 5 -2.30 -24.96 -38.00
CA ILE A 5 -1.56 -23.78 -37.54
C ILE A 5 -2.24 -22.50 -38.00
N LEU A 6 -2.70 -22.42 -39.26
CA LEU A 6 -3.45 -21.27 -39.77
C LEU A 6 -4.79 -21.05 -39.03
N ALA A 7 -5.50 -22.13 -38.69
CA ALA A 7 -6.73 -22.04 -37.91
C ALA A 7 -6.47 -21.58 -36.46
N ALA A 8 -5.40 -22.06 -35.82
CA ALA A 8 -5.00 -21.60 -34.48
C ALA A 8 -4.54 -20.13 -34.47
N LEU A 9 -3.81 -19.69 -35.50
CA LEU A 9 -3.36 -18.31 -35.65
C LEU A 9 -4.53 -17.34 -35.90
N ALA A 10 -5.58 -17.79 -36.59
CA ALA A 10 -6.80 -17.02 -36.80
C ALA A 10 -7.63 -16.86 -35.52
N PHE A 11 -7.51 -17.78 -34.56
CA PHE A 11 -8.18 -17.72 -33.25
C PHE A 11 -7.32 -17.08 -32.13
N ALA A 12 -6.03 -16.81 -32.38
CA ALA A 12 -5.15 -16.13 -31.44
C ALA A 12 -5.65 -14.73 -30.99
N PRO A 13 -6.22 -13.88 -31.87
CA PRO A 13 -6.77 -12.59 -31.45
C PRO A 13 -7.99 -12.72 -30.52
N ALA A 14 -8.81 -13.77 -30.72
CA ALA A 14 -9.99 -14.02 -29.89
C ALA A 14 -9.60 -14.44 -28.46
N LEU A 15 -8.52 -15.22 -28.31
CA LEU A 15 -7.97 -15.58 -26.99
C LEU A 15 -7.29 -14.40 -26.30
N ALA A 16 -6.59 -13.54 -27.05
CA ALA A 16 -6.01 -12.31 -26.53
C ALA A 16 -7.08 -11.30 -26.08
N ALA A 17 -8.20 -11.21 -26.80
CA ALA A 17 -9.33 -10.36 -26.46
C ALA A 17 -10.16 -10.90 -25.28
N ALA A 18 -10.15 -12.22 -25.02
CA ALA A 18 -10.84 -12.84 -23.89
C ALA A 18 -10.13 -12.63 -22.54
N GLN A 19 -8.87 -12.18 -22.54
CA GLN A 19 -8.07 -11.97 -21.32
C GLN A 19 -8.37 -10.64 -20.60
N THR A 20 -9.42 -9.90 -20.99
CA THR A 20 -9.74 -8.63 -20.33
C THR A 20 -10.34 -8.85 -18.94
N LEU A 21 -9.46 -8.86 -17.95
CA LEU A 21 -9.78 -8.80 -16.52
C LEU A 21 -10.18 -7.37 -16.07
N GLY A 22 -10.68 -6.52 -16.97
CA GLY A 22 -10.89 -5.09 -16.71
C GLY A 22 -11.72 -4.80 -15.46
N ASN A 23 -12.73 -5.62 -15.16
CA ASN A 23 -13.53 -5.49 -13.95
C ASN A 23 -12.73 -5.84 -12.67
N LEU A 24 -11.89 -6.89 -12.71
CA LEU A 24 -11.00 -7.22 -11.59
C LEU A 24 -9.92 -6.16 -11.41
N GLU A 25 -9.33 -5.67 -12.50
CA GLU A 25 -8.34 -4.60 -12.45
C GLU A 25 -8.94 -3.33 -11.82
N THR A 26 -10.16 -2.97 -12.21
CA THR A 26 -10.88 -1.84 -11.64
C THR A 26 -11.16 -2.03 -10.15
N LEU A 27 -11.55 -3.24 -9.74
CA LEU A 27 -11.76 -3.58 -8.33
C LEU A 27 -10.47 -3.45 -7.51
N VAL A 28 -9.37 -4.06 -7.97
CA VAL A 28 -8.06 -4.00 -7.29
C VAL A 28 -7.56 -2.57 -7.18
N ARG A 29 -7.65 -1.78 -8.26
CA ARG A 29 -7.27 -0.35 -8.24
C ARG A 29 -8.16 0.49 -7.32
N SER A 30 -9.44 0.14 -7.20
CA SER A 30 -10.36 0.85 -6.30
C SER A 30 -10.04 0.54 -4.84
N ILE A 31 -9.77 -0.72 -4.50
CA ILE A 31 -9.32 -1.12 -3.16
C ILE A 31 -7.99 -0.44 -2.83
N GLY A 32 -7.03 -0.42 -3.76
CA GLY A 32 -5.76 0.27 -3.58
C GLY A 32 -5.95 1.76 -3.22
N ARG A 33 -6.80 2.47 -3.96
CA ARG A 33 -7.13 3.88 -3.66
C ARG A 33 -7.75 4.07 -2.28
N LEU A 34 -8.61 3.15 -1.84
CA LEU A 34 -9.20 3.22 -0.49
C LEU A 34 -8.13 3.03 0.59
N ILE A 35 -7.19 2.10 0.39
CA ILE A 35 -6.08 1.87 1.31
C ILE A 35 -5.15 3.08 1.35
N ASP A 36 -4.79 3.64 0.19
CA ASP A 36 -3.94 4.83 0.10
C ASP A 36 -4.56 6.05 0.80
N LEU A 37 -5.90 6.17 0.77
CA LEU A 37 -6.62 7.22 1.49
C LEU A 37 -6.72 6.94 2.99
N ALA A 38 -6.89 5.68 3.40
CA ALA A 38 -7.01 5.29 4.80
C ALA A 38 -5.67 5.31 5.55
N LEU A 39 -4.57 4.99 4.88
CA LEU A 39 -3.22 4.96 5.45
C LEU A 39 -2.84 6.23 6.26
N PRO A 40 -2.92 7.45 5.70
CA PRO A 40 -2.57 8.67 6.44
C PRO A 40 -3.49 8.90 7.65
N ILE A 41 -4.75 8.49 7.57
CA ILE A 41 -5.70 8.58 8.69
C ILE A 41 -5.27 7.65 9.83
N VAL A 42 -4.92 6.40 9.51
CA VAL A 42 -4.45 5.43 10.51
C VAL A 42 -3.15 5.91 11.18
N VAL A 43 -2.22 6.47 10.40
CA VAL A 43 -0.98 7.04 10.95
C VAL A 43 -1.28 8.21 11.90
N ALA A 44 -2.21 9.10 11.54
CA ALA A 44 -2.63 10.19 12.41
C ALA A 44 -3.24 9.69 13.73
N ILE A 45 -4.09 8.65 13.67
CA ILE A 45 -4.68 8.03 14.86
C ILE A 45 -3.60 7.38 15.73
N ALA A 46 -2.63 6.67 15.12
CA ALA A 46 -1.53 6.05 15.85
C ALA A 46 -0.67 7.10 16.57
N LEU A 47 -0.39 8.25 15.93
CA LEU A 47 0.30 9.38 16.56
C LEU A 47 -0.51 9.96 17.72
N LEU A 48 -1.81 10.16 17.56
CA LEU A 48 -2.67 10.64 18.63
C LEU A 48 -2.70 9.68 19.82
N ALA A 49 -2.80 8.37 19.57
CA ALA A 49 -2.73 7.35 20.62
C ALA A 49 -1.38 7.37 21.33
N PHE A 50 -0.28 7.50 20.60
CA PHE A 50 1.06 7.65 21.18
C PHE A 50 1.15 8.86 22.12
N PHE A 51 0.70 10.04 21.67
CA PHE A 51 0.70 11.24 22.49
C PHE A 51 -0.23 11.12 23.71
N TRP A 52 -1.39 10.48 23.56
CA TRP A 52 -2.29 10.21 24.68
C TRP A 52 -1.63 9.32 25.74
N GLY A 53 -0.91 8.29 25.31
CA GLY A 53 -0.11 7.43 26.19
C GLY A 53 1.00 8.19 26.90
N LEU A 54 1.69 9.08 26.19
CA LEU A 54 2.74 9.94 26.73
C LEU A 54 2.20 10.91 27.79
N VAL A 55 1.09 11.59 27.50
CA VAL A 55 0.42 12.47 28.47
C VAL A 55 -0.01 11.66 29.69
N LYS A 56 -0.69 10.52 29.51
CA LYS A 56 -1.08 9.66 30.63
C LYS A 56 0.13 9.23 31.46
N PHE A 57 1.24 8.86 30.82
CA PHE A 57 2.48 8.45 31.49
C PHE A 57 3.12 9.59 32.31
N ILE A 58 3.23 10.79 31.74
CA ILE A 58 3.85 11.95 32.43
C ILE A 58 2.98 12.45 33.59
N PHE A 59 1.67 12.53 33.41
CA PHE A 59 0.75 13.12 34.40
C PHE A 59 0.30 12.13 35.50
N SER A 60 0.62 10.84 35.40
CA SER A 60 0.20 9.83 36.39
C SER A 60 1.16 9.70 37.58
N ALA A 61 1.55 10.83 38.17
CA ALA A 61 2.60 10.95 39.21
C ALA A 61 2.39 10.14 40.52
N SER A 62 1.25 9.46 40.71
CA SER A 62 0.88 8.88 42.02
C SER A 62 0.22 7.49 41.95
N GLY A 63 0.07 6.90 40.77
CA GLY A 63 -0.66 5.63 40.59
C GLY A 63 0.11 4.66 39.70
N GLU A 64 0.63 3.59 40.29
CA GLU A 64 1.44 2.58 39.61
C GLU A 64 0.72 1.94 38.40
N ASP A 65 -0.61 1.85 38.48
CA ASP A 65 -1.46 1.30 37.41
C ASP A 65 -1.59 2.25 36.21
N ALA A 66 -1.73 3.55 36.48
CA ALA A 66 -1.84 4.56 35.43
C ALA A 66 -0.52 4.77 34.67
N HIS A 67 0.61 4.61 35.37
CA HIS A 67 1.94 4.57 34.75
C HIS A 67 2.08 3.38 33.80
N LYS A 68 1.77 2.16 34.27
CA LYS A 68 1.87 0.94 33.46
C LYS A 68 0.99 1.00 32.22
N GLU A 69 -0.22 1.55 32.36
CA GLU A 69 -1.14 1.67 31.24
C GLU A 69 -0.71 2.74 30.23
N GLY A 70 -0.24 3.91 30.68
CA GLY A 70 0.32 4.94 29.81
C GLY A 70 1.54 4.45 29.03
N GLN A 71 2.45 3.74 29.71
CA GLN A 71 3.62 3.13 29.09
C GLN A 71 3.22 2.08 28.04
N ARG A 72 2.25 1.22 28.35
CA ARG A 72 1.75 0.22 27.40
C ARG A 72 1.21 0.91 26.16
N LEU A 73 0.33 1.89 26.32
CA LEU A 73 -0.30 2.59 25.20
C LEU A 73 0.74 3.33 24.33
N MET A 74 1.73 3.96 24.95
CA MET A 74 2.85 4.61 24.27
C MET A 74 3.67 3.59 23.44
N ILE A 75 4.03 2.44 24.02
CA ILE A 75 4.80 1.42 23.31
C ILE A 75 4.01 0.87 22.12
N TRP A 76 2.73 0.54 22.30
CA TRP A 76 1.90 0.03 21.20
C TRP A 76 1.71 1.07 20.08
N GLY A 77 1.50 2.34 20.43
CA GLY A 77 1.44 3.43 19.46
C GLY A 77 2.75 3.60 18.68
N LEU A 78 3.89 3.54 19.38
CA LEU A 78 5.22 3.64 18.77
C LEU A 78 5.51 2.45 17.85
N VAL A 79 5.18 1.22 18.27
CA VAL A 79 5.38 0.02 17.45
C VAL A 79 4.52 0.09 16.19
N ALA A 80 3.25 0.49 16.30
CA ALA A 80 2.37 0.67 15.15
C ALA A 80 2.94 1.71 14.15
N LEU A 81 3.41 2.85 14.66
CA LEU A 81 4.03 3.89 13.85
C LEU A 81 5.32 3.38 13.18
N PHE A 82 6.16 2.69 13.95
CA PHE A 82 7.44 2.16 13.49
C PHE A 82 7.24 1.16 12.35
N VAL A 83 6.30 0.22 12.47
CA VAL A 83 6.01 -0.76 11.42
C VAL A 83 5.51 -0.07 10.15
N MET A 84 4.56 0.87 10.28
CA MET A 84 4.02 1.63 9.14
C MET A 84 5.11 2.35 8.36
N VAL A 85 5.98 3.09 9.06
CA VAL A 85 7.07 3.85 8.44
C VAL A 85 8.18 2.93 7.91
N SER A 86 8.49 1.86 8.64
CA SER A 86 9.55 0.91 8.26
C SER A 86 9.21 0.15 6.99
N VAL A 87 7.95 -0.27 6.79
CA VAL A 87 7.53 -0.95 5.56
C VAL A 87 7.74 -0.03 4.35
N TRP A 88 7.28 1.23 4.43
CA TRP A 88 7.41 2.16 3.31
C TRP A 88 8.87 2.56 3.06
N GLY A 89 9.65 2.78 4.13
CA GLY A 89 11.08 3.03 4.04
C GLY A 89 11.86 1.86 3.42
N LEU A 90 11.53 0.63 3.82
CA LEU A 90 12.16 -0.58 3.28
C LEU A 90 11.80 -0.81 1.82
N VAL A 91 10.53 -0.67 1.44
CA VAL A 91 10.09 -0.75 0.05
C VAL A 91 10.87 0.26 -0.78
N ARG A 92 10.96 1.53 -0.32
CA ARG A 92 11.71 2.58 -1.01
C ARG A 92 13.19 2.26 -1.16
N PHE A 93 13.81 1.76 -0.09
CA PHE A 93 15.21 1.35 -0.08
C PHE A 93 15.48 0.26 -1.12
N ILE A 94 14.66 -0.79 -1.12
CA ILE A 94 14.80 -1.91 -2.05
C ILE A 94 14.56 -1.45 -3.49
N GLY A 95 13.53 -0.64 -3.77
CA GLY A 95 13.28 -0.16 -5.13
C GLY A 95 14.42 0.71 -5.64
N THR A 96 14.98 1.58 -4.80
CA THR A 96 16.17 2.38 -5.17
C THR A 96 17.37 1.47 -5.45
N ALA A 97 17.61 0.46 -4.61
CA ALA A 97 18.71 -0.49 -4.78
C ALA A 97 18.57 -1.33 -6.05
N LEU A 98 17.35 -1.64 -6.47
CA LEU A 98 17.05 -2.44 -7.67
C LEU A 98 16.78 -1.59 -8.93
N GLY A 99 16.86 -0.25 -8.84
CA GLY A 99 16.57 0.65 -9.96
C GLY A 99 15.10 0.68 -10.39
N VAL A 100 14.17 0.33 -9.50
CA VAL A 100 12.73 0.35 -9.74
C VAL A 100 12.17 1.72 -9.38
N GLY A 101 11.66 2.44 -10.38
CA GLY A 101 10.92 3.70 -10.19
C GLY A 101 9.65 3.46 -9.37
N GLN A 102 9.50 4.18 -8.25
CA GLN A 102 8.40 4.03 -7.32
C GLN A 102 7.42 5.18 -7.46
N GLY A 103 6.22 4.88 -7.95
CA GLY A 103 5.16 5.86 -8.15
C GLY A 103 5.19 6.57 -9.51
N ASP A 104 6.07 6.15 -10.44
CA ASP A 104 6.06 6.70 -11.79
C ASP A 104 4.86 6.18 -12.59
N THR A 105 4.03 7.09 -13.08
CA THR A 105 3.05 6.75 -14.13
C THR A 105 3.84 6.41 -15.38
N ILE A 106 3.84 5.13 -15.78
CA ILE A 106 4.40 4.72 -17.07
C ILE A 106 3.56 5.39 -18.17
N THR A 107 4.00 6.54 -18.65
CA THR A 107 3.41 7.21 -19.81
C THR A 107 3.74 6.38 -21.03
N VAL A 108 2.80 5.54 -21.44
CA VAL A 108 2.96 4.79 -22.69
C VAL A 108 2.96 5.77 -23.87
N PRO A 109 3.90 5.63 -24.83
CA PRO A 109 3.91 6.47 -26.02
C PRO A 109 2.61 6.30 -26.82
N THR A 110 1.92 7.40 -27.10
CA THR A 110 0.75 7.41 -27.99
C THR A 110 1.18 7.77 -29.40
N VAL A 111 0.63 7.08 -30.39
CA VAL A 111 0.81 7.45 -31.81
C VAL A 111 -0.16 8.58 -32.15
N PRO A 112 0.28 9.63 -32.87
CA PRO A 112 -0.61 10.71 -33.27
C PRO A 112 -1.66 10.20 -34.26
N LEU A 113 -2.94 10.39 -33.93
CA LEU A 113 -4.05 10.17 -34.85
C LEU A 113 -4.08 11.36 -35.82
N ARG A 114 -3.83 11.07 -37.10
CA ARG A 114 -3.98 12.03 -38.21
C ARG A 114 -5.44 12.36 -38.47
#